data_AF-A0A1J7I7L6-F1
#
_entry.id   AF-A0A1J7I7L6-F1
#
_cell.length_a   1.000
_cell.length_b   1.000
_cell.length_c   1.000
_cell.angle_alpha   90.00
_cell.angle_beta   90.00
_cell.angle_gamma   90.00
#
_symmetry.space_group_name_H-M   'P 1'
#
loop_
_entity.id
_entity.type
_entity.pdbx_description
1 polymer ?
#
loop_
_entity_poly.entity_id
_entity_poly.type
_entity_poly.pdbx_seq_one_letter_code
_entity_poly.pdbx_strand_id
1 'polypeptide(L)'
;MSSRGKLAKGSLYSVIAGVHGTRASPAVRVPMRWFRAGPSRPTDGVFRGLTDSRLSIPWIQAFRLQQEGQSLGLEEEHHRVRDLSPKKMSDSYHRVVLPLGQDPWLSDTYINASGHIRLGAIFMDLDALSGIIVYKHTGPRVTTVTAALDRITLSHPLTEICDLEYSGMVTYATGRSSVEITCKVARARGEGEPSKPEDVLLTCTFTMVALDPATRRPTNVPKLICSTPEEEAIFKAGEAKSMAKKETLKTSLLEQEPNDPESALIHKIWLKQLEYHDPKRGLRQPPNVVGMALTRLSTASIMQPQYRNRHQTMIFGGYHLKQTFELAFCCAASFAHARPTFISADPCTFRNPVPVGSVLYLTATVAYTDPPVLEEDGSQPKQKDPARPMTRVHVRVDSKVRDVEHGQANSTGQFNYTFSVPKDVKVLPHTYEEYMIYIDARRRVMMADVRRQQDDAELPEEEKRLAEEVNLTE
;
A
#
# COMPACT_ATOMS: atom_id res chain seq x y z
N MET A 1 -11.65 -58.18 -49.64
CA MET A 1 -11.24 -59.56 -49.29
C MET A 1 -11.29 -59.65 -47.76
N SER A 2 -12.41 -60.06 -47.15
CA SER A 2 -12.96 -61.43 -46.99
C SER A 2 -12.43 -62.15 -45.73
N SER A 3 -13.37 -62.83 -45.05
CA SER A 3 -13.30 -63.73 -43.87
C SER A 3 -13.03 -63.04 -42.52
N ARG A 4 -13.88 -63.06 -41.48
CA ARG A 4 -14.90 -64.00 -40.94
C ARG A 4 -14.39 -65.42 -40.67
N GLY A 5 -14.26 -65.77 -39.39
CA GLY A 5 -14.22 -67.13 -38.86
C GLY A 5 -14.97 -67.20 -37.52
N LYS A 6 -15.97 -68.09 -37.45
CA LYS A 6 -16.98 -68.26 -36.40
C LYS A 6 -16.59 -69.34 -35.38
N LEU A 7 -17.16 -69.19 -34.16
CA LEU A 7 -17.72 -70.17 -33.21
C LEU A 7 -17.20 -71.63 -33.14
N ALA A 8 -17.04 -72.10 -31.90
CA ALA A 8 -17.53 -73.42 -31.49
C ALA A 8 -18.03 -73.41 -30.03
N LYS A 9 -19.20 -74.01 -29.83
CA LYS A 9 -19.90 -74.27 -28.55
C LYS A 9 -19.42 -75.59 -27.95
N GLY A 10 -19.50 -75.73 -26.62
CA GLY A 10 -19.44 -77.00 -25.90
C GLY A 10 -20.22 -76.90 -24.60
N SER A 11 -21.17 -77.80 -24.39
CA SER A 11 -22.28 -77.75 -23.43
C SER A 11 -22.25 -78.97 -22.50
N LEU A 12 -22.62 -78.72 -21.23
CA LEU A 12 -23.21 -79.60 -20.20
C LEU A 12 -22.54 -80.94 -19.82
N TYR A 13 -22.29 -81.11 -18.51
CA TYR A 13 -22.79 -82.22 -17.69
C TYR A 13 -22.98 -81.77 -16.23
N SER A 14 -23.82 -82.49 -15.49
CA SER A 14 -24.69 -82.05 -14.40
C SER A 14 -24.50 -82.82 -13.07
N VAL A 15 -25.13 -82.29 -12.00
CA VAL A 15 -25.56 -82.93 -10.71
C VAL A 15 -24.42 -83.17 -9.68
N ILE A 16 -24.46 -82.79 -8.39
CA ILE A 16 -25.40 -83.16 -7.30
C ILE A 16 -25.43 -82.12 -6.15
N ALA A 17 -26.59 -82.08 -5.48
CA ALA A 17 -27.04 -81.23 -4.38
C ALA A 17 -26.27 -81.33 -3.04
N GLY A 18 -26.38 -80.27 -2.23
CA GLY A 18 -26.06 -80.25 -0.80
C GLY A 18 -26.51 -78.93 -0.15
N VAL A 19 -27.33 -79.04 0.89
CA VAL A 19 -28.17 -77.99 1.48
C VAL A 19 -27.54 -77.40 2.76
N HIS A 20 -27.85 -76.12 3.02
CA HIS A 20 -27.75 -75.34 4.28
C HIS A 20 -26.40 -74.74 4.73
N GLY A 21 -26.44 -73.45 5.10
CA GLY A 21 -25.44 -72.82 5.97
C GLY A 21 -25.19 -71.33 5.70
N THR A 22 -26.10 -70.48 6.18
CA THR A 22 -25.96 -69.02 6.25
C THR A 22 -24.69 -68.55 6.96
N ARG A 23 -23.92 -67.65 6.34
CA ARG A 23 -23.31 -66.47 7.01
C ARG A 23 -22.81 -65.47 5.97
N ALA A 24 -23.56 -64.37 5.82
CA ALA A 24 -23.10 -63.20 5.08
C ALA A 24 -21.89 -62.60 5.80
N SER A 25 -20.78 -62.46 5.09
CA SER A 25 -19.62 -61.70 5.55
C SER A 25 -19.97 -60.20 5.53
N PRO A 26 -19.68 -59.41 6.57
CA PRO A 26 -19.94 -57.99 6.52
C PRO A 26 -18.96 -57.37 5.52
N ALA A 27 -19.50 -56.72 4.48
CA ALA A 27 -18.72 -55.88 3.60
C ALA A 27 -17.99 -54.84 4.46
N VAL A 28 -16.66 -54.88 4.44
CA VAL A 28 -15.81 -53.87 5.06
C VAL A 28 -16.11 -52.54 4.36
N ARG A 29 -16.96 -51.71 4.98
CA ARG A 29 -17.14 -50.32 4.56
C ARG A 29 -15.84 -49.60 4.89
N VAL A 30 -15.02 -49.38 3.87
CA VAL A 30 -13.94 -48.40 3.94
C VAL A 30 -14.61 -47.06 4.29
N PRO A 31 -14.31 -46.44 5.43
CA PRO A 31 -14.90 -45.14 5.74
C PRO A 31 -14.34 -44.14 4.72
N MET A 32 -15.20 -43.69 3.82
CA MET A 32 -14.92 -42.54 2.98
C MET A 32 -14.64 -41.38 3.93
N ARG A 33 -13.37 -41.03 4.09
CA ARG A 33 -13.00 -39.82 4.81
C ARG A 33 -13.51 -38.66 3.96
N TRP A 34 -14.65 -38.12 4.36
CA TRP A 34 -15.06 -36.81 3.92
C TRP A 34 -13.99 -35.85 4.43
N PHE A 35 -13.12 -35.38 3.52
CA PHE A 35 -12.38 -34.16 3.77
C PHE A 35 -13.43 -33.08 3.99
N ARG A 36 -13.76 -32.80 5.25
CA ARG A 36 -14.45 -31.56 5.59
C ARG A 36 -13.47 -30.46 5.23
N ALA A 37 -13.66 -29.84 4.06
CA ALA A 37 -13.21 -28.48 3.87
C ALA A 37 -13.96 -27.66 4.92
N GLY A 38 -13.28 -27.32 6.02
CA GLY A 38 -13.71 -26.19 6.81
C GLY A 38 -13.88 -24.99 5.87
N PRO A 39 -14.71 -23.99 6.21
CA PRO A 39 -14.79 -22.78 5.40
C PRO A 39 -13.37 -22.28 5.15
N SER A 40 -13.02 -21.98 3.90
CA SER A 40 -11.71 -21.37 3.62
C SER A 40 -11.67 -20.07 4.40
N ARG A 41 -10.83 -20.00 5.43
CA ARG A 41 -10.60 -18.79 6.20
C ARG A 41 -9.32 -18.19 5.63
N PRO A 42 -9.42 -17.29 4.64
CA PRO A 42 -8.24 -16.61 4.12
C PRO A 42 -7.63 -15.81 5.28
N THR A 43 -6.36 -16.07 5.57
CA THR A 43 -5.58 -15.40 6.61
C THR A 43 -4.94 -14.10 6.11
N ASP A 44 -5.13 -13.76 4.84
CA ASP A 44 -4.58 -12.57 4.20
C ASP A 44 -5.57 -12.05 3.15
N GLY A 45 -5.85 -10.75 3.19
CA GLY A 45 -6.81 -10.11 2.29
C GLY A 45 -7.34 -8.79 2.84
N VAL A 46 -8.13 -8.11 2.02
CA VAL A 46 -8.89 -6.92 2.42
C VAL A 46 -10.07 -7.33 3.30
N PHE A 47 -10.44 -6.49 4.26
CA PHE A 47 -11.60 -6.71 5.13
C PHE A 47 -12.86 -7.04 4.32
N ARG A 48 -13.63 -8.05 4.74
CA ARG A 48 -14.80 -8.53 3.97
C ARG A 48 -15.84 -7.45 3.70
N GLY A 49 -16.06 -6.55 4.67
CA GLY A 49 -16.94 -5.38 4.51
C GLY A 49 -16.53 -4.43 3.38
N LEU A 50 -15.30 -4.55 2.86
CA LEU A 50 -14.76 -3.80 1.73
C LEU A 50 -14.59 -4.65 0.44
N THR A 51 -14.88 -5.96 0.49
CA THR A 51 -14.66 -6.88 -0.66
C THR A 51 -15.92 -7.40 -1.34
N ASP A 52 -17.10 -7.35 -0.70
CA ASP A 52 -18.30 -8.07 -1.15
C ASP A 52 -18.83 -7.64 -2.53
N SER A 53 -18.35 -6.53 -3.09
CA SER A 53 -18.66 -6.10 -4.45
C SER A 53 -17.44 -5.99 -5.36
N ARG A 54 -16.24 -6.37 -4.92
CA ARG A 54 -14.99 -5.99 -5.58
C ARG A 54 -14.69 -6.76 -6.87
N LEU A 55 -15.18 -7.99 -7.03
CA LEU A 55 -14.90 -8.83 -8.20
C LEU A 55 -16.20 -9.30 -8.85
N SER A 56 -16.35 -9.03 -10.15
CA SER A 56 -17.56 -9.39 -10.89
C SER A 56 -17.61 -10.87 -11.29
N ILE A 57 -16.46 -11.49 -11.62
CA ILE A 57 -16.38 -12.91 -11.98
C ILE A 57 -15.12 -13.61 -11.40
N PRO A 58 -15.14 -14.95 -11.30
CA PRO A 58 -13.97 -15.74 -10.92
C PRO A 58 -12.80 -15.61 -11.92
N TRP A 59 -11.56 -15.69 -11.42
CA TRP A 59 -10.36 -15.57 -12.26
C TRP A 59 -10.33 -16.57 -13.43
N ILE A 60 -10.80 -17.81 -13.24
CA ILE A 60 -10.80 -18.81 -14.32
C ILE A 60 -11.67 -18.39 -15.51
N GLN A 61 -12.75 -17.63 -15.28
CA GLN A 61 -13.58 -17.08 -16.35
C GLN A 61 -12.90 -15.88 -17.01
N ALA A 62 -12.34 -14.98 -16.20
CA ALA A 62 -11.54 -13.85 -16.66
C ALA A 62 -10.39 -14.29 -17.58
N PHE A 63 -9.68 -15.32 -17.17
CA PHE A 63 -8.55 -15.90 -17.88
C PHE A 63 -8.96 -16.51 -19.22
N ARG A 64 -10.11 -17.21 -19.29
CA ARG A 64 -10.64 -17.74 -20.56
C ARG A 64 -10.99 -16.62 -21.54
N LEU A 65 -11.69 -15.59 -21.08
CA LEU A 65 -12.02 -14.42 -21.89
C LEU A 65 -10.75 -13.74 -22.43
N GLN A 66 -9.73 -13.61 -21.58
CA GLN A 66 -8.43 -13.08 -21.98
C GLN A 66 -7.74 -13.94 -23.06
N GLN A 67 -7.80 -15.27 -22.97
CA GLN A 67 -7.23 -16.17 -23.98
C GLN A 67 -8.00 -16.11 -25.32
N GLU A 68 -9.31 -15.91 -25.26
CA GLU A 68 -10.16 -15.78 -26.45
C GLU A 68 -10.04 -14.40 -27.12
N GLY A 69 -9.21 -13.50 -26.58
CA GLY A 69 -9.07 -12.12 -27.06
C GLY A 69 -10.33 -11.28 -26.85
N GLN A 70 -11.29 -11.78 -26.08
CA GLN A 70 -12.53 -11.09 -25.77
C GLN A 70 -12.28 -10.11 -24.62
N SER A 71 -12.70 -8.86 -24.81
CA SER A 71 -12.73 -7.91 -23.72
C SER A 71 -13.83 -8.34 -22.73
N LEU A 72 -13.54 -8.25 -21.42
CA LEU A 72 -14.54 -8.48 -20.38
C LEU A 72 -15.76 -7.59 -20.65
N GLY A 73 -16.89 -8.22 -20.98
CA GLY A 73 -18.12 -7.61 -21.47
C GLY A 73 -18.54 -6.33 -20.77
N LEU A 74 -18.06 -5.21 -21.29
CA LEU A 74 -18.65 -3.88 -21.12
C LEU A 74 -19.24 -3.38 -22.45
N GLU A 75 -19.19 -4.21 -23.50
CA GLU A 75 -19.72 -3.88 -24.83
C GLU A 75 -21.23 -3.59 -24.81
N GLU A 76 -22.01 -4.28 -23.96
CA GLU A 76 -23.46 -4.07 -23.87
C GLU A 76 -23.88 -2.83 -23.05
N GLU A 77 -23.03 -2.31 -22.14
CA GLU A 77 -23.33 -1.09 -21.36
C GLU A 77 -22.89 0.22 -22.04
N HIS A 78 -22.08 0.15 -23.11
CA HIS A 78 -21.54 1.33 -23.79
C HIS A 78 -22.61 2.24 -24.43
N HIS A 79 -23.80 1.71 -24.72
CA HIS A 79 -24.84 2.44 -25.45
C HIS A 79 -25.74 3.34 -24.58
N ARG A 80 -25.57 3.36 -23.26
CA ARG A 80 -26.32 4.30 -22.38
C ARG A 80 -25.45 5.48 -22.00
N VAL A 81 -25.92 6.69 -22.29
CA VAL A 81 -25.29 7.97 -21.91
C VAL A 81 -24.94 7.94 -20.42
N ARG A 82 -23.70 8.26 -20.07
CA ARG A 82 -23.25 8.35 -18.67
C ARG A 82 -23.83 9.60 -18.03
N ASP A 83 -24.33 9.45 -16.82
CA ASP A 83 -24.75 10.58 -16.01
C ASP A 83 -23.51 11.29 -15.45
N LEU A 84 -23.32 12.53 -15.91
CA LEU A 84 -22.26 13.44 -15.44
C LEU A 84 -22.83 14.61 -14.64
N SER A 85 -24.08 14.48 -14.16
CA SER A 85 -24.68 15.45 -13.24
C SER A 85 -23.76 15.68 -12.04
N PRO A 86 -23.59 16.93 -11.58
CA PRO A 86 -22.74 17.21 -10.44
C PRO A 86 -23.23 16.49 -9.18
N LYS A 87 -22.31 16.01 -8.35
CA LYS A 87 -22.57 15.27 -7.10
C LYS A 87 -22.05 16.00 -5.88
N LYS A 88 -22.67 15.77 -4.73
CA LYS A 88 -22.24 16.29 -3.43
C LYS A 88 -21.21 15.35 -2.78
N MET A 89 -20.47 15.84 -1.80
CA MET A 89 -19.55 14.99 -1.02
C MET A 89 -20.29 13.82 -0.36
N SER A 90 -21.49 14.09 0.19
CA SER A 90 -22.35 13.10 0.84
C SER A 90 -22.80 11.95 -0.07
N ASP A 91 -22.93 12.17 -1.39
CA ASP A 91 -23.31 11.11 -2.35
C ASP A 91 -22.25 10.00 -2.45
N SER A 92 -21.00 10.36 -2.16
CA SER A 92 -19.86 9.44 -2.20
C SER A 92 -19.47 8.90 -0.82
N TYR A 93 -20.02 9.47 0.26
CA TYR A 93 -19.64 9.12 1.63
C TYR A 93 -19.84 7.63 1.92
N HIS A 94 -18.85 7.02 2.55
CA HIS A 94 -18.92 5.63 3.01
C HIS A 94 -18.28 5.49 4.38
N ARG A 95 -18.87 4.63 5.19
CA ARG A 95 -18.46 4.31 6.56
C ARG A 95 -18.60 2.80 6.76
N VAL A 96 -17.60 2.20 7.38
CA VAL A 96 -17.61 0.79 7.79
C VAL A 96 -16.79 0.63 9.07
N VAL A 97 -17.21 -0.27 9.96
CA VAL A 97 -16.49 -0.61 11.19
C VAL A 97 -15.77 -1.93 11.02
N LEU A 98 -14.48 -1.94 11.38
CA LEU A 98 -13.61 -3.11 11.46
C LEU A 98 -13.56 -3.56 12.93
N PRO A 99 -14.23 -4.66 13.30
CA PRO A 99 -14.43 -5.06 14.69
C PRO A 99 -13.23 -5.84 15.27
N LEU A 100 -12.03 -5.23 15.30
CA LEU A 100 -10.80 -5.90 15.77
C LEU A 100 -10.82 -6.26 17.26
N GLY A 101 -11.52 -5.48 18.09
CA GLY A 101 -11.68 -5.71 19.52
C GLY A 101 -12.75 -6.76 19.82
N GLN A 102 -13.74 -6.93 18.95
CA GLN A 102 -14.84 -7.88 19.14
C GLN A 102 -14.58 -9.26 18.50
N ASP A 103 -13.80 -9.32 17.41
CA ASP A 103 -13.48 -10.57 16.70
C ASP A 103 -11.97 -10.89 16.78
N PRO A 104 -11.55 -11.74 17.75
CA PRO A 104 -10.16 -12.16 17.89
C PRO A 104 -9.58 -12.84 16.64
N TRP A 105 -10.39 -13.60 15.88
CA TRP A 105 -9.91 -14.29 14.68
C TRP A 105 -9.65 -13.32 13.52
N LEU A 106 -10.44 -12.26 13.43
CA LEU A 106 -10.15 -11.15 12.51
C LEU A 106 -8.89 -10.41 12.97
N SER A 107 -8.75 -10.19 14.28
CA SER A 107 -7.57 -9.56 14.88
C SER A 107 -6.25 -10.23 14.47
N ASP A 108 -6.19 -11.56 14.38
CA ASP A 108 -5.00 -12.31 13.92
C ASP A 108 -4.48 -11.86 12.54
N THR A 109 -5.35 -11.38 11.64
CA THR A 109 -4.93 -10.90 10.31
C THR A 109 -4.41 -9.46 10.34
N TYR A 110 -4.74 -8.70 11.39
CA TYR A 110 -4.42 -7.27 11.55
C TYR A 110 -3.38 -6.97 12.62
N ILE A 111 -2.97 -7.93 13.43
CA ILE A 111 -1.98 -7.73 14.50
C ILE A 111 -0.65 -8.39 14.14
N ASN A 112 0.46 -7.78 14.55
CA ASN A 112 1.81 -8.35 14.42
C ASN A 112 2.24 -9.12 15.67
N ALA A 113 3.37 -9.83 15.60
CA ALA A 113 3.90 -10.63 16.71
C ALA A 113 4.19 -9.83 18.00
N SER A 114 4.22 -8.49 17.93
CA SER A 114 4.41 -7.60 19.09
C SER A 114 3.09 -6.99 19.59
N GLY A 115 1.94 -7.48 19.14
CA GLY A 115 0.62 -7.00 19.59
C GLY A 115 0.15 -5.68 18.97
N HIS A 116 0.88 -5.11 18.01
CA HIS A 116 0.49 -3.85 17.37
C HIS A 116 -0.24 -4.08 16.04
N ILE A 117 -1.05 -3.11 15.63
CA ILE A 117 -1.76 -3.13 14.35
C ILE A 117 -0.77 -3.11 13.18
N ARG A 118 -1.02 -3.96 12.18
CA ARG A 118 -0.30 -4.07 10.92
C ARG A 118 -0.77 -2.98 9.97
N LEU A 119 -0.09 -1.85 9.97
CA LEU A 119 -0.37 -0.72 9.07
C LEU A 119 -0.45 -1.11 7.58
N GLY A 120 0.35 -2.10 7.14
CA GLY A 120 0.25 -2.61 5.78
C GLY A 120 -1.14 -3.19 5.43
N ALA A 121 -1.83 -3.82 6.38
CA ALA A 121 -3.21 -4.29 6.19
C ALA A 121 -4.19 -3.11 6.12
N ILE A 122 -4.01 -2.11 6.98
CA ILE A 122 -4.81 -0.87 6.98
C ILE A 122 -4.67 -0.13 5.65
N PHE A 123 -3.45 0.01 5.10
CA PHE A 123 -3.22 0.66 3.79
C PHE A 123 -3.94 -0.07 2.65
N MET A 124 -3.98 -1.41 2.73
CA MET A 124 -4.67 -2.23 1.75
C MET A 124 -6.20 -2.06 1.82
N ASP A 125 -6.75 -1.94 3.03
CA ASP A 125 -8.17 -1.64 3.25
C ASP A 125 -8.53 -0.22 2.81
N LEU A 126 -7.67 0.77 3.09
CA LEU A 126 -7.91 2.17 2.71
C LEU A 126 -7.99 2.36 1.19
N ASP A 127 -7.15 1.68 0.41
CA ASP A 127 -7.27 1.69 -1.05
C ASP A 127 -8.55 0.97 -1.52
N ALA A 128 -9.10 0.04 -0.73
CA ALA A 128 -10.30 -0.70 -1.11
C ALA A 128 -11.55 0.14 -0.83
N LEU A 129 -11.53 0.85 0.30
CA LEU A 129 -12.48 1.89 0.66
C LEU A 129 -12.51 3.00 -0.40
N SER A 130 -11.34 3.51 -0.82
CA SER A 130 -11.26 4.53 -1.87
C SER A 130 -11.86 4.03 -3.19
N GLY A 131 -11.66 2.75 -3.52
CA GLY A 131 -12.34 2.06 -4.61
C GLY A 131 -13.87 2.09 -4.51
N ILE A 132 -14.45 1.82 -3.34
CA ILE A 132 -15.91 1.89 -3.14
C ILE A 132 -16.42 3.32 -3.28
N ILE A 133 -15.75 4.28 -2.65
CA ILE A 133 -16.12 5.70 -2.67
C ILE A 133 -16.09 6.25 -4.09
N VAL A 134 -15.02 5.96 -4.87
CA VAL A 134 -14.93 6.45 -6.25
C VAL A 134 -16.07 5.89 -7.10
N TYR A 135 -16.46 4.62 -6.89
CA TYR A 135 -17.56 4.02 -7.66
C TYR A 135 -18.93 4.60 -7.31
N LYS A 136 -19.17 4.99 -6.05
CA LYS A 136 -20.38 5.77 -5.69
C LYS A 136 -20.44 7.09 -6.43
N HIS A 137 -19.29 7.73 -6.63
CA HIS A 137 -19.18 9.00 -7.37
C HIS A 137 -19.29 8.82 -8.88
N THR A 138 -18.49 7.96 -9.49
CA THR A 138 -18.39 7.82 -10.95
C THR A 138 -19.42 6.89 -11.58
N GLY A 139 -20.02 6.00 -10.78
CA GLY A 139 -20.83 4.89 -11.28
C GLY A 139 -19.98 3.74 -11.84
N PRO A 140 -20.62 2.59 -12.16
CA PRO A 140 -19.94 1.35 -12.54
C PRO A 140 -19.36 1.34 -13.96
N ARG A 141 -19.75 2.30 -14.81
CA ARG A 141 -19.43 2.34 -16.25
C ARG A 141 -18.01 2.80 -16.59
N VAL A 142 -17.18 3.09 -15.59
CA VAL A 142 -15.79 3.48 -15.78
C VAL A 142 -14.85 2.54 -15.05
N THR A 143 -13.66 2.40 -15.61
CA THR A 143 -12.57 1.71 -14.93
C THR A 143 -11.87 2.70 -14.03
N THR A 144 -11.96 2.55 -12.72
CA THR A 144 -11.19 3.38 -11.78
C THR A 144 -9.92 2.66 -11.36
N VAL A 145 -8.82 3.41 -11.30
CA VAL A 145 -7.51 2.94 -10.83
C VAL A 145 -6.92 3.91 -9.83
N THR A 146 -6.16 3.40 -8.88
CA THR A 146 -5.38 4.21 -7.94
C THR A 146 -4.18 4.80 -8.68
N ALA A 147 -4.17 6.12 -8.87
CA ALA A 147 -3.09 6.81 -9.58
C ALA A 147 -2.04 7.36 -8.62
N ALA A 148 -2.47 7.82 -7.44
CA ALA A 148 -1.55 8.27 -6.40
C ALA A 148 -2.17 8.12 -5.02
N LEU A 149 -1.30 8.06 -4.03
CA LEU A 149 -1.62 8.22 -2.62
C LEU A 149 -0.82 9.44 -2.16
N ASP A 150 -1.46 10.45 -1.57
CA ASP A 150 -0.72 11.55 -0.96
C ASP A 150 -0.29 11.18 0.47
N ARG A 151 0.15 12.16 1.25
CA ARG A 151 0.76 11.91 2.55
C ARG A 151 -0.20 11.15 3.48
N ILE A 152 0.28 10.08 4.09
CA ILE A 152 -0.38 9.42 5.22
C ILE A 152 0.18 10.03 6.50
N THR A 153 -0.70 10.62 7.31
CA THR A 153 -0.37 11.16 8.63
C THR A 153 -1.02 10.32 9.73
N LEU A 154 -0.23 10.00 10.75
CA LEU A 154 -0.74 9.48 12.01
C LEU A 154 -0.97 10.66 12.96
N SER A 155 -2.20 10.81 13.43
CA SER A 155 -2.55 11.80 14.46
C SER A 155 -2.28 11.23 15.85
N HIS A 156 -2.57 9.95 16.04
CA HIS A 156 -2.34 9.24 17.31
C HIS A 156 -1.77 7.85 17.03
N PRO A 157 -0.90 7.33 17.91
CA PRO A 157 -0.31 6.01 17.73
C PRO A 157 -1.36 4.90 17.90
N LEU A 158 -1.28 3.87 17.05
CA LEU A 158 -2.13 2.68 17.07
C LEU A 158 -1.57 1.63 18.05
N THR A 159 -1.51 1.96 19.33
CA THR A 159 -0.91 1.12 20.39
C THR A 159 -1.84 0.02 20.88
N GLU A 160 -3.15 0.28 20.88
CA GLU A 160 -4.15 -0.63 21.42
C GLU A 160 -4.96 -1.28 20.31
N ILE A 161 -5.36 -2.53 20.56
CA ILE A 161 -6.31 -3.24 19.72
C ILE A 161 -7.70 -2.73 20.07
N CYS A 162 -8.30 -1.98 19.15
CA CYS A 162 -9.65 -1.47 19.27
C CYS A 162 -10.38 -1.61 17.94
N ASP A 163 -11.71 -1.55 17.99
CA ASP A 163 -12.51 -1.47 16.77
C ASP A 163 -12.15 -0.19 16.02
N LEU A 164 -11.97 -0.29 14.71
CA LEU A 164 -11.59 0.82 13.86
C LEU A 164 -12.74 1.21 12.96
N GLU A 165 -13.06 2.49 12.91
CA GLU A 165 -13.97 3.05 11.92
C GLU A 165 -13.20 3.54 10.71
N TYR A 166 -13.52 2.99 9.56
CA TYR A 166 -13.07 3.50 8.27
C TYR A 166 -14.16 4.36 7.66
N SER A 167 -13.83 5.59 7.31
CA SER A 167 -14.74 6.49 6.61
C SER A 167 -14.04 7.30 5.53
N GLY A 168 -14.79 7.79 4.56
CA GLY A 168 -14.24 8.66 3.53
C GLY A 168 -15.26 9.16 2.53
N MET A 169 -14.84 10.12 1.73
CA MET A 169 -15.64 10.75 0.67
C MET A 169 -14.75 11.42 -0.37
N VAL A 170 -15.32 11.70 -1.53
CA VAL A 170 -14.68 12.53 -2.55
C VAL A 170 -14.58 13.96 -2.03
N THR A 171 -13.36 14.49 -1.98
CA THR A 171 -13.08 15.85 -1.47
C THR A 171 -12.75 16.84 -2.58
N TYR A 172 -12.30 16.35 -3.75
CA TYR A 172 -12.02 17.22 -4.89
C TYR A 172 -12.22 16.47 -6.22
N ALA A 173 -13.08 17.02 -7.09
CA ALA A 173 -13.26 16.55 -8.46
C ALA A 173 -13.76 17.68 -9.37
N THR A 174 -12.95 18.05 -10.38
CA THR A 174 -13.25 19.15 -11.32
C THR A 174 -14.08 18.72 -12.54
N GLY A 175 -14.42 17.43 -12.63
CA GLY A 175 -15.14 16.85 -13.77
C GLY A 175 -14.27 16.41 -14.95
N ARG A 176 -12.94 16.42 -14.77
CA ARG A 176 -12.01 15.73 -15.68
C ARG A 176 -11.95 14.25 -15.31
N SER A 177 -10.79 13.60 -15.36
CA SER A 177 -10.64 12.17 -15.08
C SER A 177 -10.16 11.84 -13.67
N SER A 178 -9.61 12.81 -12.92
CA SER A 178 -9.06 12.60 -11.59
C SER A 178 -10.06 12.94 -10.49
N VAL A 179 -10.10 12.11 -9.45
CA VAL A 179 -10.94 12.26 -8.26
C VAL A 179 -10.05 12.10 -7.03
N GLU A 180 -10.05 13.09 -6.14
CA GLU A 180 -9.41 13.01 -4.83
C GLU A 180 -10.40 12.52 -3.78
N ILE A 181 -9.96 11.54 -2.98
CA ILE A 181 -10.76 10.92 -1.93
C ILE A 181 -9.99 11.02 -0.63
N THR A 182 -10.60 11.65 0.37
CA THR A 182 -10.05 11.66 1.73
C THR A 182 -10.64 10.49 2.51
N CYS A 183 -9.77 9.66 3.07
CA CYS A 183 -10.12 8.56 3.95
C CYS A 183 -9.56 8.83 5.35
N LYS A 184 -10.32 8.42 6.36
CA LYS A 184 -9.99 8.53 7.78
C LYS A 184 -10.13 7.17 8.44
N VAL A 185 -9.21 6.88 9.35
CA VAL A 185 -9.32 5.78 10.31
C VAL A 185 -9.44 6.41 11.68
N ALA A 186 -10.49 6.06 12.40
CA ALA A 186 -10.73 6.52 13.76
C ALA A 186 -10.99 5.35 14.69
N ARG A 187 -10.82 5.55 15.99
CA ARG A 187 -11.28 4.60 17.01
C ARG A 187 -12.80 4.56 16.94
N ALA A 188 -13.38 3.37 16.73
CA ALA A 188 -14.82 3.24 16.66
C ALA A 188 -15.44 3.51 18.04
N ARG A 189 -16.53 4.29 18.06
CA ARG A 189 -17.37 4.51 19.24
C ARG A 189 -18.49 3.45 19.30
N GLY A 190 -19.40 3.61 20.26
CA GLY A 190 -20.57 2.73 20.40
C GLY A 190 -21.36 2.60 19.10
N GLU A 191 -22.16 1.55 19.00
CA GLU A 191 -22.87 1.19 17.77
C GLU A 191 -23.71 2.38 17.23
N GLY A 192 -23.40 2.82 16.01
CA GLY A 192 -24.08 3.92 15.33
C GLY A 192 -23.51 5.32 15.60
N GLU A 193 -22.74 5.53 16.67
CA GLU A 193 -22.16 6.84 16.99
C GLU A 193 -21.00 7.18 16.02
N PRO A 194 -20.99 8.36 15.38
CA PRO A 194 -19.89 8.76 14.52
C PRO A 194 -18.63 9.09 15.34
N SER A 195 -17.47 8.86 14.74
CA SER A 195 -16.18 9.24 15.34
C SER A 195 -16.05 10.77 15.47
N LYS A 196 -15.39 11.21 16.52
CA LYS A 196 -15.03 12.63 16.75
C LYS A 196 -13.59 12.91 16.32
N PRO A 197 -13.18 14.19 16.20
CA PRO A 197 -11.82 14.55 15.78
C PRO A 197 -10.72 13.90 16.64
N GLU A 198 -10.93 13.80 17.96
CA GLU A 198 -9.96 13.19 18.88
C GLU A 198 -9.78 11.67 18.67
N ASP A 199 -10.74 10.99 18.05
CA ASP A 199 -10.63 9.56 17.75
C ASP A 199 -9.85 9.30 16.47
N VAL A 200 -9.55 10.32 15.67
CA VAL A 200 -8.88 10.14 14.38
C VAL A 200 -7.44 9.68 14.63
N LEU A 201 -7.11 8.52 14.08
CA LEU A 201 -5.82 7.87 14.23
C LEU A 201 -4.96 8.12 12.98
N LEU A 202 -5.59 8.06 11.80
CA LEU A 202 -4.93 8.19 10.51
C LEU A 202 -5.80 8.94 9.52
N THR A 203 -5.20 9.88 8.78
CA THR A 203 -5.81 10.51 7.61
C THR A 203 -4.95 10.29 6.39
N CYS A 204 -5.57 10.02 5.24
CA CYS A 204 -4.89 9.89 3.96
C CYS A 204 -5.77 10.35 2.80
N THR A 205 -5.15 10.76 1.70
CA THR A 205 -5.86 11.13 0.47
C THR A 205 -5.38 10.28 -0.70
N PHE A 206 -6.34 9.72 -1.44
CA PHE A 206 -6.08 8.95 -2.66
C PHE A 206 -6.48 9.79 -3.88
N THR A 207 -5.64 9.79 -4.90
CA THR A 207 -6.03 10.24 -6.24
C THR A 207 -6.40 9.03 -7.09
N MET A 208 -7.66 8.93 -7.45
CA MET A 208 -8.18 7.94 -8.38
C MET A 208 -8.29 8.54 -9.78
N VAL A 209 -8.08 7.74 -10.81
CA VAL A 209 -8.28 8.13 -12.20
C VAL A 209 -9.33 7.23 -12.85
N ALA A 210 -10.34 7.85 -13.44
CA ALA A 210 -11.33 7.17 -14.27
C ALA A 210 -10.80 7.00 -15.69
N LEU A 211 -10.84 5.77 -16.17
CA LEU A 211 -10.48 5.33 -17.50
C LEU A 211 -11.72 4.78 -18.21
N ASP A 212 -11.80 5.06 -19.49
CA ASP A 212 -12.74 4.40 -20.37
C ASP A 212 -12.38 2.90 -20.49
N PRO A 213 -13.30 1.95 -20.23
CA PRO A 213 -12.95 0.54 -20.17
C PRO A 213 -12.44 -0.05 -21.49
N ALA A 214 -12.90 0.45 -22.64
CA ALA A 214 -12.52 -0.05 -23.96
C ALA A 214 -11.20 0.57 -24.43
N THR A 215 -11.09 1.89 -24.36
CA THR A 215 -9.92 2.62 -24.88
C THR A 215 -8.78 2.74 -23.86
N ARG A 216 -9.05 2.47 -22.58
CA ARG A 216 -8.15 2.69 -21.43
C ARG A 216 -7.63 4.13 -21.30
N ARG A 217 -8.30 5.09 -21.95
CA ARG A 217 -7.93 6.52 -21.88
C ARG A 217 -8.66 7.22 -20.73
N PRO A 218 -8.06 8.27 -20.14
CA PRO A 218 -8.72 9.07 -19.12
C PRO A 218 -10.07 9.61 -19.60
N THR A 219 -11.09 9.51 -18.76
CA THR A 219 -12.47 9.87 -19.12
C THR A 219 -13.11 10.76 -18.05
N ASN A 220 -14.05 11.62 -18.46
CA ASN A 220 -14.66 12.59 -17.54
C ASN A 220 -15.52 11.92 -16.46
N VAL A 221 -15.54 12.54 -15.28
CA VAL A 221 -16.32 12.14 -14.10
C VAL A 221 -17.30 13.24 -13.69
N PRO A 222 -18.31 12.94 -12.85
CA PRO A 222 -19.15 13.97 -12.25
C PRO A 222 -18.33 15.04 -11.50
N LYS A 223 -18.70 16.31 -11.68
CA LYS A 223 -18.13 17.42 -10.89
C LYS A 223 -18.60 17.34 -9.45
N LEU A 224 -17.71 17.67 -8.50
CA LEU A 224 -18.11 17.81 -7.11
C LEU A 224 -18.71 19.21 -6.89
N ILE A 225 -19.86 19.27 -6.22
CA ILE A 225 -20.50 20.51 -5.78
C ILE A 225 -20.43 20.61 -4.26
N CYS A 226 -20.06 21.80 -3.78
CA CYS A 226 -20.01 22.12 -2.36
C CYS A 226 -21.28 22.88 -1.99
N SER A 227 -21.95 22.45 -0.92
CA SER A 227 -23.20 23.04 -0.41
C SER A 227 -22.97 23.85 0.87
N THR A 228 -21.87 23.61 1.59
CA THR A 228 -21.54 24.28 2.86
C THR A 228 -20.19 24.98 2.81
N PRO A 229 -19.93 25.99 3.68
CA PRO A 229 -18.62 26.64 3.78
C PRO A 229 -17.49 25.66 4.11
N GLU A 230 -17.77 24.64 4.92
CA GLU A 230 -16.82 23.57 5.25
C GLU A 230 -16.45 22.74 4.02
N GLU A 231 -17.44 22.33 3.22
CA GLU A 231 -17.20 21.62 1.95
C GLU A 231 -16.40 22.49 0.98
N GLU A 232 -16.65 23.80 0.93
CA GLU A 232 -15.90 24.73 0.09
C GLU A 232 -14.44 24.85 0.53
N ALA A 233 -14.17 24.88 1.84
CA ALA A 233 -12.81 24.88 2.38
C ALA A 233 -12.06 23.59 2.03
N ILE A 234 -12.72 22.43 2.18
CA ILE A 234 -12.17 21.11 1.80
C ILE A 234 -11.83 21.08 0.29
N PHE A 235 -12.73 21.59 -0.56
CA PHE A 235 -12.50 21.62 -2.00
C PHE A 235 -11.31 22.52 -2.39
N LYS A 236 -11.21 23.71 -1.78
CA LYS A 236 -10.08 24.64 -1.99
C LYS A 236 -8.75 24.02 -1.52
N ALA A 237 -8.76 23.30 -0.41
CA ALA A 237 -7.58 22.58 0.07
C ALA A 237 -7.15 21.48 -0.92
N GLY A 238 -8.09 20.73 -1.49
CA GLY A 238 -7.81 19.73 -2.55
C GLY A 238 -7.25 20.37 -3.83
N GLU A 239 -7.78 21.53 -4.23
CA GLU A 239 -7.25 22.30 -5.36
C GLU A 239 -5.80 22.75 -5.13
N ALA A 240 -5.53 23.32 -3.95
CA ALA A 240 -4.19 23.74 -3.56
C ALA A 240 -3.20 22.57 -3.54
N LYS A 241 -3.61 21.41 -3.00
CA LYS A 241 -2.81 20.17 -3.02
C LYS A 241 -2.48 19.73 -4.44
N SER A 242 -3.48 19.69 -5.32
CA SER A 242 -3.31 19.33 -6.73
C SER A 242 -2.33 20.27 -7.46
N MET A 243 -2.40 21.57 -7.19
CA MET A 243 -1.47 22.56 -7.73
C MET A 243 -0.05 22.39 -7.17
N ALA A 244 0.10 22.25 -5.85
CA ALA A 244 1.39 22.04 -5.20
C ALA A 244 2.09 20.77 -5.72
N LYS A 245 1.34 19.71 -6.02
CA LYS A 245 1.86 18.48 -6.63
C LYS A 245 2.45 18.72 -8.02
N LYS A 246 1.82 19.56 -8.84
CA LYS A 246 2.33 19.94 -10.16
C LYS A 246 3.61 20.78 -10.06
N GLU A 247 3.68 21.69 -9.10
CA GLU A 247 4.90 22.50 -8.88
C GLU A 247 6.06 21.67 -8.33
N THR A 248 5.77 20.71 -7.44
CA THR A 248 6.79 19.79 -6.91
C THR A 248 7.40 18.91 -8.01
N LEU A 249 6.62 18.54 -9.03
CA LEU A 249 7.15 17.78 -10.17
C LEU A 249 8.21 18.58 -10.95
N LYS A 250 8.00 19.89 -11.15
CA LYS A 250 8.95 20.77 -11.87
C LYS A 250 10.30 20.97 -11.16
N THR A 251 10.35 20.71 -9.86
CA THR A 251 11.55 20.87 -9.03
C THR A 251 12.25 19.53 -8.76
N SER A 252 11.87 18.48 -9.49
CA SER A 252 12.51 17.16 -9.38
C SER A 252 13.99 17.25 -9.70
N LEU A 253 14.83 16.53 -8.94
CA LEU A 253 16.26 16.39 -9.24
C LEU A 253 16.55 15.67 -10.57
N LEU A 254 15.53 15.07 -11.19
CA LEU A 254 15.62 14.53 -12.55
C LEU A 254 15.47 15.60 -13.63
N GLU A 255 14.86 16.74 -13.30
CA GLU A 255 14.64 17.87 -14.22
C GLU A 255 15.59 19.03 -13.94
N GLN A 256 15.93 19.27 -12.67
CA GLN A 256 16.79 20.37 -12.22
C GLN A 256 17.94 19.85 -11.36
N GLU A 257 19.14 20.40 -11.53
CA GLU A 257 20.29 20.06 -10.70
C GLU A 257 20.13 20.52 -9.23
N PRO A 258 20.90 19.96 -8.27
CA PRO A 258 20.93 20.44 -6.91
C PRO A 258 21.31 21.92 -6.85
N ASN A 259 20.68 22.67 -5.94
CA ASN A 259 21.01 24.09 -5.77
C ASN A 259 22.39 24.27 -5.12
N ASP A 260 22.91 25.51 -5.09
CA ASP A 260 24.21 25.83 -4.50
C ASP A 260 24.43 25.26 -3.07
N PRO A 261 23.48 25.41 -2.11
CA PRO A 261 23.69 24.86 -0.78
C PRO A 261 23.68 23.33 -0.75
N GLU A 262 22.86 22.67 -1.57
CA GLU A 262 22.87 21.20 -1.70
C GLU A 262 24.16 20.69 -2.34
N SER A 263 24.65 21.37 -3.37
CA SER A 263 25.93 21.07 -4.01
C SER A 263 27.09 21.24 -3.04
N ALA A 264 27.07 22.30 -2.22
CA ALA A 264 28.05 22.50 -1.15
C ALA A 264 27.98 21.39 -0.09
N LEU A 265 26.76 20.94 0.28
CA LEU A 265 26.58 19.83 1.22
C LEU A 265 27.14 18.52 0.65
N ILE A 266 26.88 18.20 -0.62
CA ILE A 266 27.46 17.03 -1.29
C ILE A 266 28.98 17.07 -1.20
N HIS A 267 29.59 18.22 -1.53
CA HIS A 267 31.03 18.39 -1.47
C HIS A 267 31.57 18.21 -0.04
N LYS A 268 30.90 18.75 0.98
CA LYS A 268 31.28 18.59 2.40
C LYS A 268 31.22 17.13 2.84
N ILE A 269 30.17 16.39 2.48
CA ILE A 269 30.05 14.96 2.79
C ILE A 269 31.16 14.17 2.10
N TRP A 270 31.47 14.47 0.84
CA TRP A 270 32.56 13.83 0.10
C TRP A 270 33.93 14.11 0.73
N LEU A 271 34.22 15.37 1.11
CA LEU A 271 35.44 15.71 1.84
C LEU A 271 35.55 14.91 3.14
N LYS A 272 34.45 14.75 3.87
CA LYS A 272 34.43 13.97 5.12
C LYS A 272 34.78 12.50 4.90
N GLN A 273 34.33 11.91 3.81
CA GLN A 273 34.70 10.54 3.43
C GLN A 273 36.19 10.40 3.15
N LEU A 274 36.79 11.37 2.45
CA LEU A 274 38.24 11.38 2.23
C LEU A 274 39.00 11.40 3.56
N GLU A 275 38.53 12.15 4.56
CA GLU A 275 39.16 12.18 5.88
C GLU A 275 39.14 10.82 6.57
N TYR A 276 38.09 10.01 6.39
CA TYR A 276 38.00 8.67 6.98
C TYR A 276 39.00 7.68 6.39
N HIS A 277 39.37 7.86 5.12
CA HIS A 277 40.30 6.99 4.40
C HIS A 277 41.76 7.48 4.42
N ASP A 278 42.05 8.68 4.92
CA ASP A 278 43.41 9.23 4.99
C ASP A 278 44.27 8.46 6.01
N PRO A 279 45.34 7.76 5.59
CA PRO A 279 46.23 7.05 6.50
C PRO A 279 46.99 7.97 7.47
N LYS A 280 47.19 9.25 7.10
CA LYS A 280 47.94 10.24 7.91
C LYS A 280 47.08 10.86 9.01
N ARG A 281 45.75 10.77 8.90
CA ARG A 281 44.81 11.25 9.91
C ARG A 281 44.34 10.09 10.78
N GLY A 282 44.11 10.36 12.06
CA GLY A 282 43.58 9.37 13.01
C GLY A 282 42.05 9.21 12.97
N LEU A 283 41.34 10.07 12.25
CA LEU A 283 39.88 10.01 12.16
C LEU A 283 39.45 8.81 11.31
N ARG A 284 38.55 7.98 11.84
CA ARG A 284 37.96 6.84 11.13
C ARG A 284 36.45 6.98 11.09
N GLN A 285 35.82 6.31 10.14
CA GLN A 285 34.37 6.28 10.04
C GLN A 285 33.79 5.70 11.35
N PRO A 286 32.89 6.44 12.03
CA PRO A 286 32.23 5.94 13.23
C PRO A 286 31.36 4.70 12.94
N PRO A 287 31.20 3.77 13.91
CA PRO A 287 30.43 2.54 13.72
C PRO A 287 28.92 2.78 13.54
N ASN A 288 28.41 3.93 13.96
CA ASN A 288 27.02 4.35 13.75
C ASN A 288 26.77 4.94 12.35
N VAL A 289 27.80 5.08 11.51
CA VAL A 289 27.66 5.56 10.13
C VAL A 289 27.77 4.37 9.18
N VAL A 290 26.74 4.12 8.38
CA VAL A 290 26.66 2.99 7.45
C VAL A 290 26.51 3.50 6.02
N GLY A 291 27.27 2.91 5.09
CA GLY A 291 27.15 3.25 3.68
C GLY A 291 25.78 2.90 3.10
N MET A 292 25.19 3.80 2.31
CA MET A 292 23.86 3.65 1.73
C MET A 292 23.67 2.32 0.99
N ALA A 293 24.66 1.90 0.20
CA ALA A 293 24.66 0.62 -0.51
C ALA A 293 24.47 -0.61 0.41
N LEU A 294 24.98 -0.57 1.65
CA LEU A 294 24.88 -1.68 2.62
C LEU A 294 23.50 -1.77 3.27
N THR A 295 22.66 -0.74 3.11
CA THR A 295 21.31 -0.71 3.69
C THR A 295 20.25 -1.37 2.78
N ARG A 296 20.63 -1.75 1.56
CA ARG A 296 19.67 -2.18 0.53
C ARG A 296 19.08 -3.56 0.83
N LEU A 297 17.75 -3.65 0.82
CA LEU A 297 17.02 -4.92 0.80
C LEU A 297 16.21 -5.04 -0.49
N SER A 298 16.05 -6.26 -0.99
CA SER A 298 15.24 -6.49 -2.20
C SER A 298 14.37 -7.73 -2.07
N THR A 299 13.21 -7.67 -2.71
CA THR A 299 12.27 -8.80 -2.83
C THR A 299 11.82 -8.94 -4.26
N ALA A 300 11.48 -10.17 -4.64
CA ALA A 300 10.86 -10.48 -5.91
C ALA A 300 9.68 -11.41 -5.64
N SER A 301 8.50 -11.04 -6.12
CA SER A 301 7.27 -11.79 -5.89
C SER A 301 6.47 -11.90 -7.18
N ILE A 302 5.94 -13.10 -7.45
CA ILE A 302 4.99 -13.28 -8.55
C ILE A 302 3.63 -12.73 -8.15
N MET A 303 3.00 -11.99 -9.07
CA MET A 303 1.74 -11.31 -8.86
C MET A 303 0.56 -12.25 -9.10
N GLN A 304 -0.06 -12.71 -8.01
CA GLN A 304 -1.11 -13.73 -8.08
C GLN A 304 -2.52 -13.15 -8.27
N PRO A 305 -3.46 -13.90 -8.89
CA PRO A 305 -4.84 -13.47 -9.12
C PRO A 305 -5.63 -13.11 -7.86
N GLN A 306 -5.22 -13.60 -6.69
CA GLN A 306 -5.85 -13.25 -5.41
C GLN A 306 -5.70 -11.76 -5.05
N TYR A 307 -4.70 -11.07 -5.60
CA TYR A 307 -4.43 -9.65 -5.34
C TYR A 307 -4.92 -8.71 -6.46
N ARG A 308 -5.75 -9.23 -7.37
CA ARG A 308 -6.26 -8.47 -8.51
C ARG A 308 -7.27 -7.38 -8.10
N ASN A 309 -7.37 -6.36 -8.93
CA ASN A 309 -8.37 -5.31 -8.82
C ASN A 309 -9.72 -5.76 -9.44
N ARG A 310 -10.71 -4.88 -9.40
CA ARG A 310 -12.05 -5.12 -9.98
C ARG A 310 -12.04 -5.42 -11.48
N HIS A 311 -11.02 -4.93 -12.18
CA HIS A 311 -10.80 -5.12 -13.62
C HIS A 311 -10.04 -6.41 -13.94
N GLN A 312 -9.76 -7.23 -12.91
CA GLN A 312 -9.29 -8.62 -12.96
C GLN A 312 -7.86 -8.81 -13.46
N THR A 313 -7.40 -8.03 -14.42
CA THR A 313 -6.11 -8.23 -15.12
C THR A 313 -4.93 -7.57 -14.42
N MET A 314 -5.18 -6.63 -13.51
CA MET A 314 -4.13 -5.86 -12.83
C MET A 314 -4.20 -6.08 -11.33
N ILE A 315 -3.04 -6.00 -10.68
CA ILE A 315 -2.89 -5.98 -9.23
C ILE A 315 -3.39 -4.65 -8.69
N PHE A 316 -4.01 -4.74 -7.53
CA PHE A 316 -4.58 -3.62 -6.83
C PHE A 316 -3.54 -2.81 -6.03
N GLY A 317 -3.69 -1.49 -5.99
CA GLY A 317 -2.73 -0.55 -5.42
C GLY A 317 -2.44 -0.79 -3.94
N GLY A 318 -3.45 -1.13 -3.15
CA GLY A 318 -3.29 -1.39 -1.72
C GLY A 318 -2.41 -2.60 -1.41
N TYR A 319 -2.41 -3.64 -2.27
CA TYR A 319 -1.49 -4.76 -2.10
C TYR A 319 -0.05 -4.32 -2.37
N HIS A 320 0.13 -3.46 -3.38
CA HIS A 320 1.43 -2.86 -3.69
C HIS A 320 1.94 -2.04 -2.50
N LEU A 321 1.08 -1.19 -1.92
CA LEU A 321 1.41 -0.38 -0.73
C LEU A 321 1.79 -1.23 0.49
N LYS A 322 1.07 -2.33 0.72
CA LYS A 322 1.42 -3.29 1.79
C LYS A 322 2.82 -3.84 1.58
N GLN A 323 3.13 -4.33 0.38
CA GLN A 323 4.43 -4.94 0.08
C GLN A 323 5.59 -3.94 0.20
N THR A 324 5.41 -2.70 -0.28
CA THR A 324 6.44 -1.67 -0.18
C THR A 324 6.63 -1.21 1.27
N PHE A 325 5.55 -1.08 2.05
CA PHE A 325 5.63 -0.73 3.46
C PHE A 325 6.33 -1.83 4.28
N GLU A 326 5.94 -3.09 4.13
CA GLU A 326 6.55 -4.22 4.86
C GLU A 326 8.04 -4.35 4.53
N LEU A 327 8.45 -4.13 3.28
CA LEU A 327 9.87 -4.10 2.90
C LEU A 327 10.61 -2.90 3.50
N ALA A 328 9.99 -1.71 3.49
CA ALA A 328 10.59 -0.52 4.09
C ALA A 328 10.82 -0.68 5.60
N PHE A 329 9.85 -1.28 6.30
CA PHE A 329 9.96 -1.63 7.71
C PHE A 329 11.14 -2.58 7.95
N CYS A 330 11.27 -3.64 7.15
CA CYS A 330 12.40 -4.57 7.26
C CYS A 330 13.74 -3.89 7.01
N CYS A 331 13.79 -2.96 6.04
CA CYS A 331 14.99 -2.20 5.70
C CYS A 331 15.42 -1.29 6.88
N ALA A 332 14.49 -0.55 7.47
CA ALA A 332 14.76 0.27 8.64
C ALA A 332 15.19 -0.58 9.85
N ALA A 333 14.52 -1.70 10.09
CA ALA A 333 14.83 -2.61 11.19
C ALA A 333 16.22 -3.24 11.04
N SER A 334 16.57 -3.68 9.82
CA SER A 334 17.86 -4.26 9.51
C SER A 334 19.00 -3.24 9.61
N PHE A 335 18.74 -1.98 9.22
CA PHE A 335 19.71 -0.89 9.30
C PHE A 335 19.97 -0.45 10.75
N ALA A 336 18.92 -0.30 11.55
CA ALA A 336 19.03 0.21 12.92
C ALA A 336 19.30 -0.87 13.98
N HIS A 337 19.08 -2.15 13.64
CA HIS A 337 19.04 -3.26 14.60
C HIS A 337 18.09 -2.99 15.78
N ALA A 338 16.98 -2.34 15.49
CA ALA A 338 15.95 -1.95 16.44
C ALA A 338 14.58 -1.97 15.76
N ARG A 339 13.50 -2.07 16.54
CA ARG A 339 12.14 -2.00 16.01
C ARG A 339 11.85 -0.57 15.53
N PRO A 340 11.49 -0.36 14.25
CA PRO A 340 11.08 0.95 13.76
C PRO A 340 9.63 1.27 14.14
N THR A 341 9.38 2.51 14.54
CA THR A 341 8.03 3.05 14.71
C THR A 341 7.69 3.89 13.48
N PHE A 342 6.54 3.66 12.86
CA PHE A 342 6.14 4.39 11.65
C PHE A 342 5.73 5.83 11.98
N ILE A 343 6.20 6.79 11.20
CA ILE A 343 5.87 8.23 11.36
C ILE A 343 4.93 8.69 10.25
N SER A 344 5.34 8.51 8.99
CA SER A 344 4.54 8.95 7.84
C SER A 344 4.95 8.27 6.55
N ALA A 345 4.02 8.23 5.59
CA ALA A 345 4.31 7.88 4.21
C ALA A 345 4.17 9.14 3.35
N ASP A 346 5.13 9.36 2.46
CA ASP A 346 5.13 10.50 1.56
C ASP A 346 4.19 10.28 0.37
N PRO A 347 3.78 11.36 -0.33
CA PRO A 347 3.07 11.24 -1.58
C PRO A 347 3.81 10.34 -2.59
N CYS A 348 3.10 9.35 -3.11
CA CYS A 348 3.59 8.41 -4.11
C CYS A 348 2.63 8.32 -5.31
N THR A 349 3.17 7.96 -6.48
CA THR A 349 2.40 7.85 -7.74
C THR A 349 2.62 6.47 -8.34
N PHE A 350 1.52 5.82 -8.73
CA PHE A 350 1.50 4.55 -9.45
C PHE A 350 1.63 4.85 -10.95
N ARG A 351 2.87 4.81 -11.45
CA ARG A 351 3.21 5.22 -12.83
C ARG A 351 2.76 4.22 -13.89
N ASN A 352 2.88 2.93 -13.59
CA ASN A 352 2.53 1.86 -14.51
C ASN A 352 1.72 0.78 -13.78
N PRO A 353 0.72 0.18 -14.45
CA PRO A 353 -0.05 -0.91 -13.88
C PRO A 353 0.82 -2.16 -13.71
N VAL A 354 0.41 -3.04 -12.80
CA VAL A 354 1.10 -4.29 -12.49
C VAL A 354 0.20 -5.45 -12.94
N PRO A 355 0.47 -6.13 -14.06
CA PRO A 355 -0.36 -7.23 -14.53
C PRO A 355 -0.31 -8.44 -13.61
N VAL A 356 -1.42 -9.17 -13.51
CA VAL A 356 -1.44 -10.50 -12.88
C VAL A 356 -0.54 -11.45 -13.69
N GLY A 357 0.27 -12.25 -12.98
CA GLY A 357 1.26 -13.15 -13.55
C GLY A 357 2.65 -12.55 -13.72
N SER A 358 2.80 -11.23 -13.64
CA SER A 358 4.11 -10.56 -13.70
C SER A 358 4.93 -10.73 -12.41
N VAL A 359 6.24 -10.45 -12.48
CA VAL A 359 7.14 -10.43 -11.32
C VAL A 359 7.34 -9.00 -10.85
N LEU A 360 6.95 -8.73 -9.61
CA LEU A 360 7.18 -7.46 -8.93
C LEU A 360 8.52 -7.51 -8.19
N TYR A 361 9.44 -6.62 -8.57
CA TYR A 361 10.71 -6.39 -7.91
C TYR A 361 10.63 -5.12 -7.07
N LEU A 362 10.92 -5.25 -5.80
CA LEU A 362 11.00 -4.12 -4.86
C LEU A 362 12.42 -4.01 -4.33
N THR A 363 12.95 -2.79 -4.27
CA THR A 363 14.25 -2.51 -3.64
C THR A 363 14.08 -1.38 -2.64
N ALA A 364 14.24 -1.68 -1.35
CA ALA A 364 14.27 -0.67 -0.29
C ALA A 364 15.71 -0.24 0.01
N THR A 365 15.91 1.05 0.23
CA THR A 365 17.19 1.66 0.60
C THR A 365 16.95 2.74 1.64
N VAL A 366 17.77 2.81 2.69
CA VAL A 366 17.75 3.95 3.60
C VAL A 366 18.32 5.15 2.84
N ALA A 367 17.46 6.12 2.53
CA ALA A 367 17.79 7.26 1.68
C ALA A 367 18.35 8.43 2.48
N TYR A 368 17.84 8.65 3.69
CA TYR A 368 18.26 9.74 4.56
C TYR A 368 18.03 9.38 6.04
N THR A 369 18.83 9.97 6.92
CA THR A 369 18.66 9.88 8.37
C THR A 369 18.66 11.27 8.97
N ASP A 370 17.83 11.48 9.98
CA ASP A 370 17.80 12.70 10.79
C ASP A 370 18.00 12.33 12.27
N PRO A 371 19.07 12.78 12.95
CA PRO A 371 20.05 13.76 12.46
C PRO A 371 20.94 13.27 11.29
N PRO A 372 21.39 14.18 10.39
CA PRO A 372 22.19 13.81 9.21
C PRO A 372 23.63 13.41 9.58
N VAL A 373 24.45 13.04 8.59
CA VAL A 373 25.90 12.83 8.82
C VAL A 373 26.62 14.16 9.11
N LEU A 374 26.22 15.22 8.40
CA LEU A 374 26.72 16.58 8.55
C LEU A 374 25.57 17.56 8.43
N GLU A 375 25.63 18.61 9.22
CA GLU A 375 24.78 19.78 9.09
C GLU A 375 25.21 20.66 7.89
N GLU A 376 24.37 21.62 7.48
CA GLU A 376 24.69 22.53 6.38
C GLU A 376 25.94 23.39 6.66
N ASP A 377 26.20 23.71 7.92
CA ASP A 377 27.41 24.42 8.35
C ASP A 377 28.66 23.52 8.36
N GLY A 378 28.50 22.20 8.21
CA GLY A 378 29.56 21.20 8.25
C GLY A 378 29.88 20.67 9.66
N SER A 379 29.09 21.07 10.67
CA SER A 379 29.20 20.53 12.02
C SER A 379 28.61 19.13 12.12
N GLN A 380 28.99 18.39 13.17
CA GLN A 380 28.38 17.10 13.48
C GLN A 380 27.09 17.34 14.28
N PRO A 381 25.94 16.81 13.80
CA PRO A 381 24.71 16.95 14.54
C PRO A 381 24.77 16.23 15.88
N LYS A 382 24.13 16.83 16.89
CA LYS A 382 23.97 16.25 18.21
C LYS A 382 22.56 15.70 18.36
N GLN A 383 22.46 14.57 19.06
CA GLN A 383 21.17 14.04 19.52
C GLN A 383 20.57 15.02 20.53
N LYS A 384 19.25 15.19 20.50
CA LYS A 384 18.54 16.05 21.47
C LYS A 384 18.71 15.52 22.90
N ASP A 385 18.60 14.20 23.06
CA ASP A 385 18.90 13.49 24.30
C ASP A 385 20.00 12.43 24.02
N PRO A 386 21.24 12.65 24.48
CA PRO A 386 22.32 11.67 24.34
C PRO A 386 22.07 10.34 25.09
N ALA A 387 21.26 10.34 26.16
CA ALA A 387 20.96 9.13 26.92
C ALA A 387 19.91 8.25 26.23
N ARG A 388 19.02 8.87 25.43
CA ARG A 388 17.95 8.21 24.68
C ARG A 388 17.99 8.69 23.21
N PRO A 389 18.96 8.23 22.41
CA PRO A 389 19.09 8.68 21.04
C PRO A 389 17.92 8.19 20.19
N MET A 390 17.40 9.08 19.34
CA MET A 390 16.32 8.78 18.41
C MET A 390 16.73 9.26 17.02
N THR A 391 16.64 8.36 16.04
CA THR A 391 16.91 8.71 14.63
C THR A 391 15.65 8.53 13.82
N ARG A 392 15.30 9.53 12.99
CA ARG A 392 14.33 9.35 11.92
C ARG A 392 15.02 8.76 10.71
N VAL A 393 14.54 7.63 10.24
CA VAL A 393 15.07 6.88 9.10
C VAL A 393 14.08 7.02 7.95
N HIS A 394 14.50 7.65 6.87
CA HIS A 394 13.73 7.81 5.65
C HIS A 394 14.13 6.73 4.65
N VAL A 395 13.20 5.85 4.31
CA VAL A 395 13.42 4.69 3.45
C VAL A 395 12.71 4.91 2.12
N ARG A 396 13.47 4.82 1.04
CA ARG A 396 12.97 4.81 -0.34
C ARG A 396 12.78 3.37 -0.79
N VAL A 397 11.64 3.06 -1.39
CA VAL A 397 11.34 1.77 -2.04
C VAL A 397 11.06 2.00 -3.51
N ASP A 398 11.96 1.52 -4.35
CA ASP A 398 11.79 1.50 -5.80
C ASP A 398 11.06 0.23 -6.22
N SER A 399 10.07 0.39 -7.10
CA SER A 399 9.26 -0.71 -7.59
C SER A 399 9.31 -0.84 -9.11
N LYS A 400 9.58 -2.06 -9.56
CA LYS A 400 9.70 -2.43 -10.99
C LYS A 400 8.92 -3.71 -11.24
N VAL A 401 8.15 -3.74 -12.33
CA VAL A 401 7.47 -4.94 -12.79
C VAL A 401 8.16 -5.48 -14.05
N ARG A 402 8.26 -6.80 -14.16
CA ARG A 402 8.72 -7.49 -15.37
C ARG A 402 7.81 -8.64 -15.72
N ASP A 403 7.70 -8.93 -17.00
CA ASP A 403 7.08 -10.18 -17.44
C ASP A 403 7.95 -11.37 -17.04
N VAL A 404 7.33 -12.55 -16.88
CA VAL A 404 8.04 -13.79 -16.48
C VAL A 404 9.03 -14.24 -17.54
N GLU A 405 8.79 -13.88 -18.79
CA GLU A 405 9.70 -14.11 -19.92
C GLU A 405 10.86 -13.10 -19.95
N HIS A 406 10.90 -12.18 -18.98
CA HIS A 406 11.89 -11.10 -18.83
C HIS A 406 12.04 -10.18 -20.05
N GLY A 407 11.02 -10.13 -20.92
CA GLY A 407 11.05 -9.34 -22.15
C GLY A 407 10.93 -7.83 -21.93
N GLN A 408 10.06 -7.39 -21.01
CA GLN A 408 9.85 -5.97 -20.71
C GLN A 408 9.97 -5.68 -19.22
N ALA A 409 10.48 -4.48 -18.90
CA ALA A 409 10.62 -4.00 -17.53
C ALA A 409 10.09 -2.57 -17.41
N ASN A 410 9.09 -2.36 -16.55
CA ASN A 410 8.45 -1.07 -16.34
C ASN A 410 8.60 -0.63 -14.88
N SER A 411 9.00 0.62 -14.65
CA SER A 411 8.99 1.21 -13.30
C SER A 411 7.56 1.50 -12.89
N THR A 412 7.09 0.95 -11.77
CA THR A 412 5.69 1.10 -11.35
C THR A 412 5.51 2.26 -10.38
N GLY A 413 6.55 2.65 -9.65
CA GLY A 413 6.50 3.77 -8.72
C GLY A 413 7.69 3.79 -7.76
N GLN A 414 7.78 4.88 -7.00
CA GLN A 414 8.70 5.06 -5.88
C GLN A 414 7.85 5.42 -4.66
N PHE A 415 8.15 4.78 -3.54
CA PHE A 415 7.43 4.95 -2.27
C PHE A 415 8.43 5.36 -1.20
N ASN A 416 8.13 6.38 -0.41
CA ASN A 416 9.02 6.82 0.65
C ASN A 416 8.29 6.78 2.00
N TYR A 417 8.94 6.16 2.98
CA TYR A 417 8.40 5.94 4.32
C TYR A 417 9.38 6.46 5.36
N THR A 418 8.86 7.13 6.38
CA THR A 418 9.67 7.64 7.49
C THR A 418 9.35 6.86 8.75
N PHE A 419 10.39 6.39 9.44
CA PHE A 419 10.31 5.68 10.70
C PHE A 419 11.16 6.36 11.78
N SER A 420 10.84 6.21 13.05
CA SER A 420 11.75 6.49 14.18
C SER A 420 12.37 5.19 14.68
N VAL A 421 13.64 5.26 15.11
CA VAL A 421 14.36 4.15 15.75
C VAL A 421 15.12 4.66 16.99
N PRO A 422 15.11 3.93 18.12
CA PRO A 422 15.75 4.33 19.37
C PRO A 422 17.27 4.05 19.37
N LYS A 423 17.96 4.50 18.32
CA LYS A 423 19.40 4.34 18.10
C LYS A 423 19.93 5.58 17.42
N ASP A 424 21.19 5.93 17.69
CA ASP A 424 21.94 6.89 16.86
C ASP A 424 22.57 6.12 15.70
N VAL A 425 22.00 6.24 14.51
CA VAL A 425 22.49 5.60 13.27
C VAL A 425 22.36 6.59 12.12
N LYS A 426 23.32 6.57 11.20
CA LYS A 426 23.39 7.55 10.11
C LYS A 426 23.73 6.88 8.79
N VAL A 427 23.08 7.31 7.72
CA VAL A 427 23.35 6.78 6.37
C VAL A 427 24.31 7.69 5.59
N LEU A 428 25.27 7.08 4.89
CA LEU A 428 26.31 7.79 4.14
C LEU A 428 26.25 7.45 2.64
N PRO A 429 25.90 8.42 1.76
CA PRO A 429 25.96 8.22 0.30
C PRO A 429 27.41 8.26 -0.21
N HIS A 430 27.78 7.37 -1.14
CA HIS A 430 29.13 7.31 -1.73
C HIS A 430 29.16 7.65 -3.21
N THR A 431 28.12 7.30 -3.96
CA THR A 431 28.04 7.57 -5.40
C THR A 431 27.17 8.78 -5.70
N TYR A 432 27.34 9.39 -6.88
CA TYR A 432 26.50 10.51 -7.31
C TYR A 432 25.00 10.17 -7.28
N GLU A 433 24.62 8.95 -7.70
CA GLU A 433 23.24 8.47 -7.60
C GLU A 433 22.75 8.45 -6.15
N GLU A 434 23.58 7.98 -5.21
CA GLU A 434 23.25 7.98 -3.78
C GLU A 434 23.14 9.38 -3.20
N TYR A 435 23.97 10.33 -3.66
CA TYR A 435 23.81 11.74 -3.31
C TYR A 435 22.47 12.30 -3.79
N MET A 436 22.03 11.96 -5.01
CA MET A 436 20.74 12.43 -5.52
C MET A 436 19.57 11.85 -4.71
N ILE A 437 19.65 10.56 -4.35
CA ILE A 437 18.69 9.92 -3.45
C ILE A 437 18.68 10.62 -2.08
N TYR A 438 19.85 10.92 -1.52
CA TYR A 438 19.99 11.57 -0.22
C TYR A 438 19.40 12.98 -0.21
N ILE A 439 19.68 13.79 -1.22
CA ILE A 439 19.15 15.16 -1.33
C ILE A 439 17.64 15.16 -1.58
N ASP A 440 17.12 14.29 -2.46
CA ASP A 440 15.67 14.15 -2.68
C ASP A 440 14.95 13.77 -1.37
N ALA A 441 15.48 12.79 -0.64
CA ALA A 441 14.95 12.38 0.65
C ALA A 441 15.02 13.49 1.71
N ARG A 442 16.13 14.25 1.76
CA ARG A 442 16.27 15.40 2.65
C ARG A 442 15.24 16.49 2.36
N ARG A 443 15.03 16.84 1.08
CA ARG A 443 13.99 17.81 0.65
C ARG A 443 12.62 17.37 1.15
N ARG A 444 12.28 16.09 1.01
CA ARG A 444 11.00 15.53 1.45
C ARG A 444 10.81 15.65 2.96
N VAL A 445 11.81 15.26 3.76
CA VAL A 445 11.76 15.35 5.22
C VAL A 445 11.59 16.80 5.67
N MET A 446 12.33 17.74 5.07
CA MET A 446 12.21 19.17 5.40
C MET A 446 10.84 19.74 5.05
N MET A 447 10.31 19.45 3.85
CA MET A 447 8.95 19.86 3.47
C MET A 447 7.89 19.25 4.38
N ALA A 448 8.10 18.01 4.82
CA ALA A 448 7.22 17.31 5.74
C ALA A 448 7.20 17.95 7.13
N ASP A 449 8.34 18.47 7.60
CA ASP A 449 8.48 19.17 8.88
C ASP A 449 7.82 20.55 8.85
N VAL A 450 8.04 21.33 7.78
CA VAL A 450 7.38 22.63 7.60
C VAL A 450 5.86 22.48 7.62
N ARG A 451 5.32 21.48 6.91
CA ARG A 451 3.88 21.20 6.93
C ARG A 451 3.39 20.82 8.31
N ARG A 452 4.13 19.97 9.03
CA ARG A 452 3.75 19.58 10.41
C ARG A 452 3.71 20.80 11.33
N GLN A 453 4.68 21.69 11.25
CA GLN A 453 4.68 22.93 12.04
C GLN A 453 3.51 23.85 11.72
N GLN A 454 3.07 23.90 10.46
CA GLN A 454 1.89 24.64 10.05
C GLN A 454 0.61 24.00 10.59
N ASP A 455 0.46 22.68 10.41
CA ASP A 455 -0.66 21.91 10.94
C ASP A 455 -0.73 22.07 12.48
N ASP A 456 0.40 21.98 13.17
CA ASP A 456 0.51 22.16 14.62
C ASP A 456 0.17 23.60 15.02
N ALA A 457 0.60 24.62 14.28
CA ALA A 457 0.28 26.02 14.58
C ALA A 457 -1.23 26.30 14.54
N GLU A 458 -1.97 25.56 13.71
CA GLU A 458 -3.43 25.66 13.55
C GLU A 458 -4.22 24.88 14.62
N LEU A 459 -3.59 24.00 15.40
CA LEU A 459 -4.23 23.23 16.49
C LEU A 459 -4.42 24.08 17.78
N PRO A 460 -5.56 23.92 18.49
CA PRO A 460 -5.77 24.47 19.83
C PRO A 460 -4.70 24.00 20.84
N GLU A 461 -4.33 24.86 21.80
CA GLU A 461 -3.29 24.62 22.84
C GLU A 461 -3.47 23.32 23.64
N GLU A 462 -4.71 22.85 23.82
CA GLU A 462 -5.03 21.64 24.59
C GLU A 462 -4.64 20.35 23.83
N GLU A 463 -4.78 20.34 22.49
CA GLU A 463 -4.36 19.22 21.62
C GLU A 463 -2.84 19.18 21.43
N LYS A 464 -2.17 20.34 21.46
CA LYS A 464 -0.69 20.44 21.42
C LYS A 464 -0.03 19.72 22.60
N ARG A 465 -0.58 19.89 23.81
CA ARG A 465 -0.03 19.26 25.03
C ARG A 465 -0.14 17.73 25.01
N LEU A 466 -1.25 17.20 24.50
CA LEU A 466 -1.44 15.75 24.32
C LEU A 466 -0.48 15.18 23.26
N ALA A 467 -0.26 15.89 22.15
CA ALA A 467 0.69 15.48 21.11
C ALA A 467 2.16 15.52 21.58
N GLU A 468 2.52 16.47 22.45
CA GLU A 468 3.87 16.58 23.02
C GLU A 468 4.17 15.53 24.09
N GLU A 469 3.22 15.21 24.98
CA GLU A 469 3.38 14.15 25.99
C GLU A 469 3.52 12.75 25.37
N VAL A 470 2.84 12.50 24.24
CA VAL A 470 2.95 11.24 23.48
C VAL A 470 4.30 11.08 22.82
N ASN A 471 4.92 12.17 22.32
CA ASN A 471 6.27 12.12 21.74
C ASN A 471 7.39 11.97 22.80
N LEU A 472 7.09 12.19 24.08
CA LEU A 472 8.05 12.12 25.19
C LEU A 472 7.99 10.79 25.96
N THR A 473 6.92 10.00 25.81
CA THR A 473 6.67 8.77 26.58
C THR A 473 6.98 7.46 25.85
N GLU A 474 7.52 7.49 24.63
CA GLU A 474 8.04 6.32 23.90
C GLU A 474 9.58 6.24 23.83
#